data_AF-A0A094Q1U9-F1
#
_entry.id   AF-A0A094Q1U9-F1
#
_cell.length_a   1.000
_cell.length_b   1.000
_cell.length_c   1.000
_cell.angle_alpha   90.00
_cell.angle_beta   90.00
_cell.angle_gamma   90.00
#
_symmetry.space_group_name_H-M   'P 1'
#
loop_
_entity.id
_entity.type
_entity.pdbx_description
1 polymer ?
#
loop_
_entity_poly.entity_id
_entity_poly.type
_entity_poly.pdbx_seq_one_letter_code
_entity_poly.pdbx_strand_id
1 'polypeptide(L)'
;MDSNEIQDLKNQLALMQQRLDQLEVIGEPERASRRGVFKLAAGAAVGIVAGGLALGSQPASAGTGYPSDGYFYSMTPQRVYDSRWTNASSGIPVAKLGRISKNESRVISLKDGRDSSGRVTTSDLLPYTTGPGGITTPVQSIAYNLTVAQPSGSNYLSLAPGDATTAPATSSINFAATDVANSGIISISSDRELKVFCGTDLGGCHFIIDITGFYQTLPYVLSPLP
;
A
#
# COMPACT_ATOMS: atom_id res chain seq x y z
N MET A 1 -47.44 0.09 44.14
CA MET A 1 -46.00 -0.22 44.27
C MET A 1 -45.80 -0.57 45.72
N ASP A 2 -45.67 -1.86 46.00
CA ASP A 2 -45.75 -2.39 47.35
C ASP A 2 -44.44 -2.15 48.10
N SER A 3 -44.50 -1.97 49.42
CA SER A 3 -43.31 -1.71 50.25
C SER A 3 -42.19 -2.74 50.04
N ASN A 4 -42.51 -3.97 49.66
CA ASN A 4 -41.53 -5.02 49.36
C ASN A 4 -40.74 -4.75 48.07
N GLU A 5 -41.38 -4.19 47.05
CA GLU A 5 -40.78 -3.84 45.77
C GLU A 5 -39.82 -2.66 45.91
N ILE A 6 -40.17 -1.70 46.78
CA ILE A 6 -39.31 -0.57 47.15
C ILE A 6 -38.06 -1.04 47.92
N GLN A 7 -38.20 -2.06 48.77
CA GLN A 7 -37.05 -2.61 49.49
C GLN A 7 -36.11 -3.40 48.56
N ASP A 8 -36.67 -4.14 47.59
CA ASP A 8 -35.85 -4.86 46.62
C ASP A 8 -35.06 -3.89 45.73
N LEU A 9 -35.70 -2.81 45.25
CA LEU A 9 -35.03 -1.77 44.48
C LEU A 9 -33.92 -1.07 45.28
N LYS A 10 -34.11 -0.85 46.59
CA LYS A 10 -33.07 -0.29 47.46
C LYS A 10 -31.88 -1.24 47.61
N ASN A 11 -32.14 -2.54 47.75
CA ASN A 11 -31.09 -3.55 47.83
C ASN A 11 -30.31 -3.65 46.51
N GLN A 12 -30.99 -3.57 45.36
CA GLN A 12 -30.35 -3.56 44.04
C GLN A 12 -29.48 -2.31 43.83
N LEU A 13 -29.94 -1.14 44.28
CA LEU A 13 -29.16 0.11 44.21
C LEU A 13 -27.89 0.03 45.06
N ALA A 14 -27.98 -0.50 46.28
CA ALA A 14 -26.83 -0.72 47.15
C ALA A 14 -25.82 -1.71 46.52
N LEU A 15 -26.31 -2.76 45.87
CA LEU A 15 -25.48 -3.72 45.15
C LEU A 15 -24.78 -3.09 43.94
N MET A 16 -25.47 -2.22 43.19
CA MET A 16 -24.87 -1.51 42.05
C MET A 16 -23.80 -0.50 42.49
N GLN A 17 -23.99 0.16 43.63
CA GLN A 17 -22.95 1.02 44.22
C GLN A 17 -21.71 0.22 44.61
N GLN A 18 -21.87 -0.96 45.24
CA GLN A 18 -20.72 -1.84 45.51
C GLN A 18 -20.00 -2.30 44.23
N ARG A 19 -20.72 -2.56 43.13
CA ARG A 19 -20.08 -2.90 41.85
C ARG A 19 -19.30 -1.71 41.26
N LEU A 20 -19.78 -0.49 41.44
CA LEU A 20 -19.07 0.72 41.01
C LEU A 20 -17.82 0.96 41.84
N ASP A 21 -17.88 0.78 43.15
CA ASP A 21 -16.69 0.89 44.02
C ASP A 21 -15.62 -0.15 43.66
N GLN A 22 -16.03 -1.38 43.30
CA GLN A 22 -15.09 -2.39 42.81
C GLN A 22 -14.49 -2.06 41.44
N LEU A 23 -15.22 -1.36 40.58
CA LEU A 23 -14.71 -0.90 39.28
C LEU A 23 -13.80 0.33 39.42
N GLU A 24 -13.98 1.16 40.45
CA GLU A 24 -13.08 2.27 40.78
C GLU A 24 -11.75 1.78 41.39
N VAL A 25 -11.76 0.65 42.12
CA VAL A 25 -10.55 0.00 42.66
C VAL A 25 -9.71 -0.68 41.56
N ILE A 26 -10.32 -1.07 40.44
CA ILE A 26 -9.59 -1.45 39.22
C ILE A 26 -9.23 -0.15 38.50
N GLY A 27 -8.27 0.55 39.09
CA GLY A 27 -7.76 1.83 38.60
C GLY A 27 -7.44 1.81 37.11
N GLU A 28 -7.61 3.00 36.52
CA GLU A 28 -7.32 3.39 35.14
C GLU A 28 -6.29 2.51 34.42
N PRO A 29 -6.50 2.12 33.15
CA PRO A 29 -5.43 1.49 32.38
C PRO A 29 -4.23 2.43 32.41
N GLU A 30 -3.16 1.94 33.01
CA GLU A 30 -1.84 2.53 33.15
C GLU A 30 -1.59 3.50 31.98
N ARG A 31 -1.49 4.80 32.30
CA ARG A 31 -1.17 5.85 31.33
C ARG A 31 0.22 5.54 30.79
N ALA A 32 0.25 4.72 29.74
CA ALA A 32 1.47 4.15 29.20
C ALA A 32 2.47 5.27 28.95
N SER A 33 3.58 5.21 29.69
CA SER A 33 4.70 6.12 29.56
C SER A 33 5.11 6.18 28.09
N ARG A 34 4.71 7.25 27.39
CA ARG A 34 5.11 7.56 26.00
C ARG A 34 6.55 8.11 25.99
N ARG A 35 7.47 7.41 26.65
CA ARG A 35 8.87 7.79 26.66
C ARG A 35 9.73 6.55 26.47
N GLY A 36 9.81 6.15 25.20
CA GLY A 36 10.84 5.24 24.70
C GLY A 36 10.34 3.84 24.37
N VAL A 37 9.67 3.67 23.22
CA VAL A 37 9.73 2.40 22.45
C VAL A 37 9.23 2.65 21.02
N PHE A 38 10.10 3.21 20.19
CA PHE A 38 10.09 2.86 18.76
C PHE A 38 10.62 1.43 18.68
N LYS A 39 9.73 0.44 18.77
CA LYS A 39 10.05 -0.96 18.44
C LYS A 39 9.36 -1.31 17.13
N LEU A 40 10.13 -1.20 16.06
CA LEU A 40 9.81 -1.71 14.74
C LEU A 40 9.76 -3.24 14.81
N ALA A 41 8.56 -3.81 14.96
CA ALA A 41 8.35 -5.25 14.92
C ALA A 41 8.12 -5.67 13.46
N ALA A 42 9.20 -6.02 12.76
CA ALA A 42 9.13 -6.77 11.51
C ALA A 42 8.78 -8.23 11.85
N GLY A 43 7.50 -8.58 11.79
CA GLY A 43 7.02 -9.95 11.95
C GLY A 43 7.02 -10.68 10.62
N ALA A 44 8.05 -11.49 10.36
CA ALA A 44 8.00 -12.56 9.37
C ALA A 44 7.86 -13.89 10.13
N ALA A 45 6.74 -14.59 9.94
CA ALA A 45 6.52 -15.90 10.53
C ALA A 45 7.24 -16.98 9.70
N VAL A 46 8.07 -17.80 10.34
CA VAL A 46 8.62 -19.04 9.75
C VAL A 46 8.29 -20.21 10.66
N GLY A 47 7.47 -21.14 10.17
CA GLY A 47 7.28 -22.45 10.77
C GLY A 47 8.42 -23.39 10.38
N ILE A 48 9.03 -24.06 11.34
CA ILE A 48 10.08 -25.07 11.14
C ILE A 48 9.55 -26.42 11.62
N VAL A 49 9.74 -27.48 10.81
CA VAL A 49 10.03 -28.81 11.34
C VAL A 49 11.14 -29.45 10.50
N ALA A 50 12.35 -29.53 11.05
CA ALA A 50 13.11 -30.76 11.26
C ALA A 50 14.61 -30.46 11.45
N GLY A 51 15.10 -30.73 12.67
CA GLY A 51 16.44 -31.30 12.90
C GLY A 51 17.69 -30.45 12.68
N GLY A 52 18.19 -29.87 13.78
CA GLY A 52 19.62 -29.89 14.08
C GLY A 52 20.48 -28.68 13.65
N LEU A 53 21.14 -28.12 14.68
CA LEU A 53 22.30 -27.21 14.66
C LEU A 53 22.07 -25.72 14.36
N ALA A 54 22.04 -24.96 15.46
CA ALA A 54 22.72 -23.68 15.68
C ALA A 54 22.97 -22.79 14.45
N LEU A 55 22.06 -21.84 14.21
CA LEU A 55 22.31 -20.67 13.37
C LEU A 55 21.90 -19.42 14.17
N GLY A 56 22.89 -18.61 14.53
CA GLY A 56 22.68 -17.28 15.10
C GLY A 56 21.74 -16.48 14.20
N SER A 57 20.90 -15.63 14.81
CA SER A 57 19.90 -14.78 14.16
C SER A 57 20.37 -14.25 12.80
N GLN A 58 20.01 -14.96 11.73
CA GLN A 58 20.13 -14.43 10.39
C GLN A 58 18.89 -13.56 10.20
N PRO A 59 19.02 -12.25 9.89
CA PRO A 59 17.86 -11.52 9.40
C PRO A 59 17.33 -12.27 8.18
N ALA A 60 16.01 -12.43 8.09
CA ALA A 60 15.38 -13.02 6.92
C ALA A 60 15.86 -12.26 5.67
N SER A 61 16.63 -12.93 4.83
CA SER A 61 17.06 -12.39 3.55
C SER A 61 15.82 -12.21 2.69
N ALA A 62 15.51 -10.96 2.30
CA ALA A 62 14.61 -10.73 1.18
C ALA A 62 15.17 -11.53 -0.01
N GLY A 63 14.31 -12.31 -0.68
CA GLY A 63 14.73 -13.33 -1.65
C GLY A 63 15.91 -12.91 -2.53
N THR A 64 16.84 -13.84 -2.72
CA THR A 64 18.02 -13.68 -3.58
C THR A 64 17.59 -13.26 -4.99
N GLY A 65 17.67 -11.96 -5.30
CA GLY A 65 17.19 -11.42 -6.57
C GLY A 65 16.93 -9.91 -6.58
N TYR A 66 16.80 -9.25 -5.42
CA TYR A 66 16.68 -7.80 -5.35
C TYR A 66 18.06 -7.17 -5.10
N PRO A 67 18.50 -6.19 -5.91
CA PRO A 67 19.78 -5.53 -5.69
C PRO A 67 19.76 -4.83 -4.33
N SER A 68 20.78 -5.09 -3.51
CA SER A 68 20.98 -4.51 -2.16
C SER A 68 21.20 -3.00 -2.15
N ASP A 69 21.30 -2.38 -3.34
CA ASP A 69 21.82 -1.03 -3.55
C ASP A 69 20.73 -0.08 -4.09
N GLY A 70 19.46 -0.36 -3.80
CA GLY A 70 18.32 0.49 -4.17
C GLY A 70 18.21 1.72 -3.27
N TYR A 71 18.44 2.92 -3.81
CA TYR A 71 18.22 4.18 -3.10
C TYR A 71 16.80 4.67 -3.29
N PHE A 72 16.21 5.24 -2.23
CA PHE A 72 14.93 5.92 -2.31
C PHE A 72 15.11 7.39 -2.69
N TYR A 73 14.42 7.82 -3.74
CA TYR A 73 14.34 9.19 -4.18
C TYR A 73 12.94 9.71 -3.90
N SER A 74 12.82 10.56 -2.87
CA SER A 74 11.59 11.30 -2.59
C SER A 74 11.36 12.34 -3.68
N MET A 75 10.09 12.59 -4.01
CA MET A 75 9.71 13.60 -4.99
C MET A 75 8.45 14.35 -4.54
N THR A 76 8.20 15.51 -5.16
CA THR A 76 6.88 16.13 -5.03
C THR A 76 5.84 15.18 -5.62
N PRO A 77 4.70 14.92 -4.95
CA PRO A 77 3.68 14.04 -5.49
C PRO A 77 3.29 14.41 -6.91
N GLN A 78 3.28 13.43 -7.80
CA GLN A 78 2.90 13.61 -9.21
C GLN A 78 1.87 12.58 -9.61
N ARG A 79 0.79 13.04 -10.24
CA ARG A 79 -0.22 12.17 -10.81
C ARG A 79 0.31 11.56 -12.10
N VAL A 80 0.25 10.24 -12.22
CA VAL A 80 0.65 9.53 -13.44
C VAL A 80 -0.54 8.94 -14.17
N TYR A 81 -1.64 8.69 -13.45
CA TYR A 81 -2.85 8.12 -14.04
C TYR A 81 -4.11 8.51 -13.26
N ASP A 82 -5.17 8.85 -14.00
CA ASP A 82 -6.54 8.97 -13.49
C ASP A 82 -7.47 8.32 -14.52
N SER A 83 -8.21 7.29 -14.11
CA SER A 83 -9.09 6.61 -15.05
C SER A 83 -10.29 7.45 -15.48
N ARG A 84 -10.53 8.62 -14.87
CA ARG A 84 -11.62 9.55 -15.22
C ARG A 84 -11.26 10.51 -16.35
N TRP A 85 -10.00 10.55 -16.76
CA TRP A 85 -9.60 11.40 -17.88
C TRP A 85 -10.25 10.97 -19.19
N THR A 86 -10.23 11.87 -20.16
CA THR A 86 -10.63 11.57 -21.53
C THR A 86 -9.41 11.23 -22.39
N ASN A 87 -9.62 10.46 -23.46
CA ASN A 87 -8.57 10.20 -24.44
C ASN A 87 -8.07 11.50 -25.11
N ALA A 88 -8.98 12.45 -25.37
CA ALA A 88 -8.62 13.73 -26.01
C ALA A 88 -7.63 14.55 -25.17
N SER A 89 -7.77 14.55 -23.84
CA SER A 89 -6.90 15.31 -22.96
C SER A 89 -5.62 14.55 -22.58
N SER A 90 -5.72 13.24 -22.37
CA SER A 90 -4.60 12.43 -21.86
C SER A 90 -3.77 11.74 -22.94
N GLY A 91 -4.32 11.52 -24.13
CA GLY A 91 -3.76 10.63 -25.14
C GLY A 91 -3.77 9.15 -24.75
N ILE A 92 -4.33 8.79 -23.59
CA ILE A 92 -4.43 7.40 -23.13
C ILE A 92 -5.58 6.72 -23.89
N PRO A 93 -5.38 5.51 -24.47
CA PRO A 93 -6.43 4.80 -25.19
C PRO A 93 -7.70 4.63 -24.34
N VAL A 94 -8.87 4.76 -24.97
CA VAL A 94 -10.17 4.66 -24.28
C VAL A 94 -10.36 3.34 -23.53
N ALA A 95 -9.78 2.24 -24.02
CA ALA A 95 -9.80 0.93 -23.37
C ALA A 95 -9.05 0.89 -22.02
N LYS A 96 -8.17 1.87 -21.77
CA LYS A 96 -7.45 2.04 -20.51
C LYS A 96 -8.06 3.15 -19.65
N LEU A 97 -9.25 3.66 -19.96
CA LEU A 97 -9.94 4.72 -19.23
C LEU A 97 -11.32 4.24 -18.76
N GLY A 98 -11.99 5.06 -17.96
CA GLY A 98 -13.29 4.75 -17.37
C GLY A 98 -13.20 3.87 -16.13
N ARG A 99 -14.34 3.35 -15.69
CA ARG A 99 -14.40 2.42 -14.55
C ARG A 99 -13.75 1.11 -14.92
N ILE A 100 -12.92 0.58 -14.04
CA ILE A 100 -12.48 -0.82 -14.11
C ILE A 100 -13.58 -1.69 -13.50
N SER A 101 -13.96 -2.75 -14.21
CA SER A 101 -15.01 -3.67 -13.80
C SER A 101 -14.43 -4.98 -13.27
N LYS A 102 -15.28 -5.82 -12.68
CA LYS A 102 -14.89 -7.12 -12.16
C LYS A 102 -14.13 -7.95 -13.19
N ASN A 103 -13.11 -8.68 -12.74
CA ASN A 103 -12.24 -9.52 -13.58
C ASN A 103 -11.55 -8.79 -14.74
N GLU A 104 -11.50 -7.46 -14.72
CA GLU A 104 -10.76 -6.66 -15.68
C GLU A 104 -9.36 -6.38 -15.14
N SER A 105 -8.41 -6.18 -16.06
CA SER A 105 -7.08 -5.67 -15.72
C SER A 105 -6.64 -4.62 -16.72
N ARG A 106 -5.79 -3.68 -16.26
CA ARG A 106 -5.24 -2.61 -17.09
C ARG A 106 -3.76 -2.41 -16.82
N VAL A 107 -2.99 -2.34 -17.90
CA VAL A 107 -1.58 -1.95 -17.86
C VAL A 107 -1.48 -0.44 -18.00
N ILE A 108 -0.86 0.20 -17.02
CA ILE A 108 -0.74 1.64 -16.86
C ILE A 108 0.73 2.02 -16.98
N SER A 109 1.03 2.95 -17.89
CA SER A 109 2.37 3.53 -17.96
C SER A 109 2.54 4.58 -16.87
N LEU A 110 3.66 4.50 -16.16
CA LEU A 110 4.02 5.38 -15.05
C LEU A 110 5.09 6.40 -15.44
N LYS A 111 5.48 6.41 -16.72
CA LYS A 111 6.65 7.17 -17.20
C LYS A 111 6.47 8.68 -17.13
N ASP A 112 5.25 9.20 -17.20
CA ASP A 112 4.98 10.64 -17.33
C ASP A 112 4.17 11.16 -16.14
N GLY A 113 4.56 12.33 -15.63
CA GLY A 113 3.76 13.14 -14.73
C GLY A 113 2.76 14.00 -15.50
N ARG A 114 1.56 14.11 -14.96
CA ARG A 114 0.40 14.71 -15.62
C ARG A 114 -0.35 15.66 -14.71
N ASP A 115 -0.97 16.67 -15.31
CA ASP A 115 -1.86 17.58 -14.60
C ASP A 115 -3.25 16.97 -14.35
N SER A 116 -4.15 17.75 -13.74
CA SER A 116 -5.52 17.31 -13.43
C SER A 116 -6.37 16.97 -14.66
N SER A 117 -6.01 17.47 -15.85
CA SER A 117 -6.67 17.17 -17.12
C SER A 117 -6.11 15.93 -17.82
N GLY A 118 -4.99 15.40 -17.32
CA GLY A 118 -4.29 14.26 -17.90
C GLY A 118 -3.23 14.64 -18.92
N ARG A 119 -3.01 15.93 -19.17
CA ARG A 119 -1.95 16.39 -20.07
C ARG A 119 -0.59 16.12 -19.43
N VAL A 120 0.38 15.64 -20.23
CA VAL A 120 1.76 15.46 -19.77
C VAL A 120 2.37 16.82 -19.47
N THR A 121 2.81 17.00 -18.23
CA THR A 121 3.55 18.18 -17.76
C THR A 121 5.00 17.86 -17.46
N THR A 122 5.28 16.60 -17.11
CA THR A 122 6.63 16.11 -16.81
C THR A 122 6.85 14.82 -17.60
N SER A 123 7.52 14.92 -18.74
CA SER A 123 7.93 13.74 -19.49
C SER A 123 9.06 13.01 -18.78
N ASP A 124 9.05 11.67 -18.82
CA ASP A 124 10.09 10.82 -18.22
C ASP A 124 10.31 11.09 -16.72
N LEU A 125 9.20 11.23 -16.00
CA LEU A 125 9.13 11.41 -14.55
C LEU A 125 9.91 10.34 -13.77
N LEU A 126 9.86 9.11 -14.28
CA LEU A 126 10.61 7.97 -13.76
C LEU A 126 11.76 7.67 -14.73
N PRO A 127 12.96 8.19 -14.49
CA PRO A 127 14.03 8.15 -15.48
C PRO A 127 14.72 6.79 -15.53
N TYR A 128 15.48 6.58 -16.61
CA TYR A 128 16.54 5.58 -16.61
C TYR A 128 17.84 6.19 -16.06
N THR A 129 18.65 5.39 -15.36
CA THR A 129 20.02 5.77 -15.03
C THR A 129 20.97 5.00 -15.92
N THR A 130 21.84 5.69 -16.65
CA THR A 130 22.88 5.06 -17.46
C THR A 130 24.21 5.08 -16.70
N GLY A 131 24.77 3.89 -16.47
CA GLY A 131 26.06 3.70 -15.83
C GLY A 131 27.24 3.63 -16.80
N PRO A 132 28.46 3.49 -16.25
CA PRO A 132 29.65 3.18 -17.03
C PRO A 132 29.41 1.94 -17.90
N GLY A 133 29.86 1.99 -19.16
CA GLY A 133 29.62 0.91 -20.13
C GLY A 133 28.26 0.96 -20.84
N GLY A 134 27.46 2.02 -20.63
CA GLY A 134 26.17 2.22 -21.33
C GLY A 134 25.02 1.38 -20.77
N ILE A 135 25.24 0.69 -19.66
CA ILE A 135 24.20 -0.10 -18.99
C ILE A 135 23.13 0.84 -18.46
N THR A 136 21.89 0.63 -18.88
CA THR A 136 20.76 1.51 -18.57
C THR A 136 19.81 0.79 -17.62
N THR A 137 19.62 1.32 -16.41
CA THR A 137 18.84 0.70 -15.34
C THR A 137 17.55 1.52 -15.11
N PRO A 138 16.35 0.92 -15.29
CA PRO A 138 15.10 1.60 -14.98
C PRO A 138 14.89 1.76 -13.47
N VAL A 139 13.96 2.64 -13.10
CA VAL A 139 13.28 2.60 -11.81
C VAL A 139 12.69 1.19 -11.58
N GLN A 140 12.97 0.61 -10.41
CA GLN A 140 12.57 -0.76 -10.09
C GLN A 140 11.30 -0.83 -9.26
N SER A 141 11.04 0.19 -8.46
CA SER A 141 9.87 0.25 -7.57
C SER A 141 9.46 1.68 -7.30
N ILE A 142 8.19 1.89 -6.96
CA ILE A 142 7.63 3.21 -6.65
C ILE A 142 7.00 3.21 -5.26
N ALA A 143 7.11 4.34 -4.57
CA ALA A 143 6.21 4.70 -3.48
C ALA A 143 5.02 5.47 -4.08
N TYR A 144 3.81 4.98 -3.83
CA TYR A 144 2.60 5.47 -4.49
C TYR A 144 1.47 5.72 -3.49
N ASN A 145 0.51 6.54 -3.94
CA ASN A 145 -0.82 6.61 -3.38
C ASN A 145 -1.83 6.15 -4.43
N LEU A 146 -2.59 5.09 -4.11
CA LEU A 146 -3.67 4.55 -4.92
C LEU A 146 -4.99 5.03 -4.34
N THR A 147 -5.79 5.73 -5.13
CA THR A 147 -7.13 6.17 -4.72
C THR A 147 -8.18 5.46 -5.57
N VAL A 148 -9.14 4.83 -4.91
CA VAL A 148 -10.38 4.35 -5.51
C VAL A 148 -11.42 5.46 -5.40
N ALA A 149 -11.99 5.83 -6.55
CA ALA A 149 -12.95 6.93 -6.67
C ALA A 149 -14.27 6.45 -7.26
N GLN A 150 -15.36 6.98 -6.71
CA GLN A 150 -16.74 6.75 -7.08
C GLN A 150 -17.10 5.26 -7.22
N PRO A 151 -16.67 4.33 -6.35
CA PRO A 151 -16.97 2.91 -6.53
C PRO A 151 -18.49 2.63 -6.59
N SER A 152 -18.90 1.67 -7.43
CA SER A 152 -20.31 1.30 -7.62
C SER A 152 -20.80 0.21 -6.66
N GLY A 153 -19.93 -0.32 -5.82
CA GLY A 153 -20.19 -1.42 -4.90
C GLY A 153 -18.87 -1.98 -4.36
N SER A 154 -18.96 -3.02 -3.53
CA SER A 154 -17.78 -3.63 -2.93
C SER A 154 -16.97 -4.45 -3.94
N ASN A 155 -15.65 -4.29 -3.87
CA ASN A 155 -14.64 -5.10 -4.57
C ASN A 155 -13.24 -4.72 -4.02
N TYR A 156 -12.19 -5.14 -4.70
CA TYR A 156 -10.81 -4.78 -4.41
C TYR A 156 -10.00 -4.56 -5.68
N LEU A 157 -8.87 -3.84 -5.54
CA LEU A 157 -7.83 -3.77 -6.56
C LEU A 157 -6.56 -4.45 -6.05
N SER A 158 -5.87 -5.14 -6.96
CA SER A 158 -4.54 -5.72 -6.76
C SER A 158 -3.59 -5.11 -7.76
N LEU A 159 -2.41 -4.69 -7.29
CA LEU A 159 -1.36 -4.14 -8.13
C LEU A 159 -0.25 -5.17 -8.36
N ALA A 160 0.32 -5.17 -9.56
CA ALA A 160 1.48 -5.96 -9.91
C ALA A 160 2.36 -5.22 -10.93
N PRO A 161 3.61 -5.66 -11.19
CA PRO A 161 4.38 -5.21 -12.34
C PRO A 161 3.60 -5.33 -13.66
N GLY A 162 3.82 -4.40 -14.60
CA GLY A 162 3.07 -4.31 -15.86
C GLY A 162 3.06 -5.58 -16.72
N ASP A 163 4.10 -6.39 -16.60
CA ASP A 163 4.33 -7.66 -17.29
C ASP A 163 3.73 -8.88 -16.57
N ALA A 164 3.13 -8.71 -15.39
CA ALA A 164 2.53 -9.81 -14.63
C ALA A 164 1.44 -10.54 -15.45
N THR A 165 1.53 -11.87 -15.53
CA THR A 165 0.59 -12.70 -16.31
C THR A 165 -0.67 -13.07 -15.54
N THR A 166 -0.61 -13.07 -14.21
CA THR A 166 -1.72 -13.41 -13.31
C THR A 166 -1.90 -12.35 -12.22
N ALA A 167 -3.12 -12.24 -11.70
CA ALA A 167 -3.40 -11.37 -10.56
C ALA A 167 -2.71 -11.91 -9.29
N PRO A 168 -2.15 -11.04 -8.43
CA PRO A 168 -1.68 -11.43 -7.11
C PRO A 168 -2.80 -12.03 -6.26
N ALA A 169 -2.46 -12.96 -5.35
CA ALA A 169 -3.39 -13.53 -4.38
C ALA A 169 -3.75 -12.57 -3.22
N THR A 170 -3.22 -11.35 -3.25
CA THR A 170 -3.40 -10.31 -2.24
C THR A 170 -4.05 -9.08 -2.87
N SER A 171 -4.73 -8.26 -2.06
CA SER A 171 -5.25 -6.96 -2.48
C SER A 171 -4.34 -5.82 -2.03
N SER A 172 -4.31 -4.77 -2.84
CA SER A 172 -3.62 -3.51 -2.52
C SER A 172 -4.57 -2.50 -1.89
N ILE A 173 -5.87 -2.56 -2.23
CA ILE A 173 -6.91 -1.76 -1.59
C ILE A 173 -8.25 -2.48 -1.73
N ASN A 174 -9.04 -2.52 -0.65
CA ASN A 174 -10.41 -3.01 -0.66
C ASN A 174 -11.35 -1.81 -0.54
N PHE A 175 -12.48 -1.86 -1.24
CA PHE A 175 -13.42 -0.76 -1.28
C PHE A 175 -14.87 -1.24 -1.21
N ALA A 176 -15.75 -0.35 -0.77
CA ALA A 176 -17.20 -0.48 -0.78
C ALA A 176 -17.80 0.67 -1.61
N ALA A 177 -18.98 1.18 -1.29
CA ALA A 177 -19.60 2.33 -1.97
C ALA A 177 -19.04 3.69 -1.50
N THR A 178 -17.76 3.76 -1.13
CA THR A 178 -17.10 4.97 -0.61
C THR A 178 -15.71 5.13 -1.18
N ASP A 179 -15.30 6.36 -1.45
CA ASP A 179 -13.94 6.69 -1.86
C ASP A 179 -12.95 6.31 -0.75
N VAL A 180 -11.88 5.62 -1.14
CA VAL A 180 -10.83 5.14 -0.24
C VAL A 180 -9.47 5.28 -0.91
N ALA A 181 -8.44 5.55 -0.11
CA ALA A 181 -7.07 5.64 -0.58
C ALA A 181 -6.15 4.75 0.27
N ASN A 182 -5.14 4.19 -0.37
CA ASN A 182 -4.07 3.45 0.27
C ASN A 182 -2.72 3.86 -0.31
N SER A 183 -1.74 4.08 0.55
CA SER A 183 -0.36 4.32 0.14
C SER A 183 0.48 3.06 0.33
N GLY A 184 1.45 2.86 -0.56
CA GLY A 184 2.28 1.66 -0.51
C GLY A 184 3.53 1.77 -1.35
N ILE A 185 4.27 0.67 -1.40
CA ILE A 185 5.46 0.50 -2.24
C ILE A 185 5.23 -0.74 -3.10
N ILE A 186 5.58 -0.68 -4.38
CA ILE A 186 5.49 -1.83 -5.28
C ILE A 186 6.57 -1.80 -6.35
N SER A 187 7.00 -2.98 -6.79
CA SER A 187 7.82 -3.14 -7.98
C SER A 187 7.04 -2.84 -9.27
N ILE A 188 7.75 -2.40 -10.29
CA ILE A 188 7.19 -2.09 -11.61
C ILE A 188 7.96 -2.87 -12.68
N SER A 189 7.39 -3.02 -13.88
CA SER A 189 8.11 -3.66 -14.99
C SER A 189 9.26 -2.78 -15.50
N SER A 190 10.17 -3.36 -16.28
CA SER A 190 11.27 -2.63 -16.93
C SER A 190 10.80 -1.50 -17.86
N ASP A 191 9.57 -1.62 -18.37
CA ASP A 191 8.91 -0.62 -19.22
C ASP A 191 8.26 0.52 -18.41
N ARG A 192 8.47 0.52 -17.09
CA ARG A 192 7.85 1.43 -16.12
C ARG A 192 6.33 1.38 -16.16
N GLU A 193 5.82 0.17 -16.18
CA GLU A 193 4.39 -0.08 -16.18
C GLU A 193 3.94 -0.83 -14.92
N LEU A 194 2.70 -0.57 -14.56
CA LEU A 194 1.98 -1.23 -13.48
C LEU A 194 0.74 -1.89 -14.06
N LYS A 195 0.42 -3.11 -13.63
CA LYS A 195 -0.85 -3.76 -13.95
C LYS A 195 -1.77 -3.68 -12.75
N VAL A 196 -2.96 -3.13 -12.97
CA VAL A 196 -4.03 -3.06 -11.97
C VAL A 196 -5.06 -4.10 -12.32
N PHE A 197 -5.37 -5.00 -11.38
CA PHE A 197 -6.42 -5.99 -11.49
C PHE A 197 -7.59 -5.59 -10.61
N CYS A 198 -8.81 -5.77 -11.10
CA CYS A 198 -10.01 -5.65 -10.30
C CYS A 198 -10.53 -7.04 -9.93
N GLY A 199 -10.93 -7.20 -8.67
CA GLY A 199 -11.37 -8.48 -8.13
C GLY A 199 -12.66 -9.01 -8.75
N THR A 200 -13.16 -10.09 -8.16
CA THR A 200 -14.26 -10.89 -8.69
C THR A 200 -15.65 -10.39 -8.28
N ASP A 201 -15.74 -9.47 -7.31
CA ASP A 201 -17.01 -8.93 -6.82
C ASP A 201 -17.67 -7.99 -7.85
N LEU A 202 -18.95 -7.67 -7.67
CA LEU A 202 -19.72 -6.88 -8.65
C LEU A 202 -19.33 -5.40 -8.72
N GLY A 203 -18.66 -4.86 -7.70
CA GLY A 203 -18.27 -3.45 -7.65
C GLY A 203 -17.21 -3.10 -8.72
N GLY A 204 -17.41 -1.96 -9.39
CA GLY A 204 -16.41 -1.35 -10.27
C GLY A 204 -16.08 0.06 -9.80
N CYS A 205 -14.91 0.59 -10.18
CA CYS A 205 -14.47 1.88 -9.68
C CYS A 205 -13.64 2.66 -10.70
N HIS A 206 -13.51 3.96 -10.46
CA HIS A 206 -12.38 4.70 -10.99
C HIS A 206 -11.18 4.53 -10.07
N PHE A 207 -9.99 4.65 -10.61
CA PHE A 207 -8.78 4.65 -9.81
C PHE A 207 -7.77 5.66 -10.30
N ILE A 208 -6.97 6.14 -9.36
CA ILE A 208 -6.01 7.23 -9.53
C ILE A 208 -4.70 6.77 -8.90
N ILE A 209 -3.60 7.02 -9.60
CA ILE A 209 -2.25 6.69 -9.13
C ILE A 209 -1.44 7.98 -9.11
N ASP A 210 -0.97 8.29 -7.91
CA ASP A 210 0.00 9.35 -7.65
C ASP A 210 1.30 8.71 -7.15
N ILE A 211 2.45 9.24 -7.57
CA ILE A 211 3.79 8.78 -7.15
C ILE A 211 4.39 9.82 -6.21
N THR A 212 4.91 9.36 -5.07
CA THR A 212 5.55 10.21 -4.04
C THR A 212 7.05 9.97 -3.92
N GLY A 213 7.56 8.93 -4.56
CA GLY A 213 8.98 8.63 -4.66
C GLY A 213 9.23 7.33 -5.40
N PHE A 214 10.49 7.00 -5.64
CA PHE A 214 10.86 5.77 -6.33
C PHE A 214 12.18 5.20 -5.83
N TYR A 215 12.37 3.90 -6.05
CA TYR A 215 13.58 3.17 -5.73
C TYR A 215 14.35 2.86 -7.00
N GLN A 216 15.63 3.19 -7.00
CA GLN A 216 16.52 2.95 -8.12
C GLN A 216 17.93 2.60 -7.64
N THR A 217 18.55 1.63 -8.29
CA THR A 217 19.96 1.29 -8.07
C THR A 217 20.85 2.24 -8.85
N LEU A 218 21.85 2.80 -8.20
CA LEU A 218 22.91 3.53 -8.88
C LEU A 218 23.89 2.53 -9.52
N PRO A 219 24.43 2.82 -10.72
CA PRO A 219 25.47 2.02 -11.30
C PRO A 219 26.72 2.08 -10.40
N TYR A 220 27.19 0.92 -9.94
CA TYR A 220 28.35 0.81 -9.07
C TYR A 220 29.62 1.31 -9.77
N VAL A 221 30.45 2.07 -9.05
CA VAL A 221 31.82 2.39 -9.46
C VAL A 221 32.76 1.47 -8.67
N LEU A 222 33.35 0.47 -9.34
CA LEU A 222 34.59 -0.11 -8.83
C LEU A 222 35.65 0.98 -8.99
N SER A 223 35.87 1.80 -7.96
CA SER A 223 37.12 2.55 -7.90
C SER A 223 38.24 1.51 -7.77
N PRO A 224 39.19 1.41 -8.71
CA PRO A 224 40.46 0.79 -8.37
C PRO A 224 41.04 1.63 -7.23
N LEU A 225 41.38 1.02 -6.10
CA LEU A 225 42.16 1.69 -5.06
C LEU A 225 43.43 2.26 -5.72
N PRO A 226 43.86 3.49 -5.34
CA PRO A 226 45.09 4.09 -5.86
C PRO A 226 46.33 3.27 -5.47
#